data_AF-A0A7K4ICV7-F1
#
_entry.id   AF-A0A7K4ICV7-F1
#
_cell.length_a   1.000
_cell.length_b   1.000
_cell.length_c   1.000
_cell.angle_alpha   90.00
_cell.angle_beta   90.00
_cell.angle_gamma   90.00
#
_symmetry.space_group_name_H-M   'P 1'
#
loop_
_entity.id
_entity.type
_entity.pdbx_description
1 polymer ?
#
loop_
_entity_poly.entity_id
_entity_poly.type
_entity_poly.pdbx_seq_one_letter_code
_entity_poly.pdbx_strand_id
1 'polypeptide(L)'
;MAEGVPGKETERDDRAHVERLPFNPMFNYVYLAIAIVITYGSYSLAGLEALLIAATFFMVLLLRETAQVLNTIEYGFARKASYYNAGVGLSCFVVLVLNSYWIIQFGLPLVLPQFDGLTLICPVFILMSLFGCRNIRMMYAPSKAARD
;
A
#
# COMPACT_ATOMS: atom_id res chain seq x y z
N MET A 1 21.33 -10.76 -45.71
CA MET A 1 22.01 -11.08 -44.45
C MET A 1 22.63 -9.79 -43.94
N ALA A 2 22.28 -9.20 -42.81
CA ALA A 2 21.49 -9.64 -41.66
C ALA A 2 20.62 -8.47 -41.15
N GLU A 3 19.42 -8.79 -40.69
CA GLU A 3 18.49 -7.88 -40.02
C GLU A 3 19.06 -7.50 -38.65
N GLY A 4 19.15 -6.19 -38.37
CA GLY A 4 19.45 -5.68 -37.04
C GLY A 4 18.26 -5.92 -36.11
N VAL A 5 18.46 -6.74 -35.08
CA VAL A 5 17.47 -7.00 -34.03
C VAL A 5 17.17 -5.69 -33.28
N PRO A 6 15.94 -5.14 -33.33
CA PRO A 6 15.58 -3.97 -32.55
C PRO A 6 15.06 -4.46 -31.20
N GLY A 7 15.95 -4.60 -30.23
CA GLY A 7 15.57 -5.11 -28.93
C GLY A 7 16.67 -4.96 -27.91
N LYS A 8 17.05 -3.71 -27.58
CA LYS A 8 17.91 -3.42 -26.42
C LYS A 8 18.03 -1.92 -26.05
N GLU A 9 17.00 -1.11 -26.26
CA GLU A 9 17.05 0.32 -25.88
C GLU A 9 16.27 0.70 -24.61
N THR A 10 15.67 -0.25 -23.88
CA THR A 10 14.91 0.06 -22.65
C THR A 10 15.60 -0.35 -21.34
N GLU A 11 16.91 -0.59 -21.37
CA GLU A 11 17.76 -0.80 -20.17
C GLU A 11 18.75 0.35 -19.95
N ARG A 12 18.47 1.51 -20.55
CA ARG A 12 19.29 2.71 -20.34
C ARG A 12 18.86 3.39 -19.02
N ASP A 13 19.72 3.22 -18.02
CA ASP A 13 19.99 4.18 -16.94
C ASP A 13 19.26 4.05 -15.58
N ASP A 14 19.01 2.83 -15.11
CA ASP A 14 18.63 2.59 -13.68
C ASP A 14 19.85 2.48 -12.74
N ARG A 15 21.04 2.96 -13.18
CA ARG A 15 22.29 2.99 -12.39
C ARG A 15 22.70 4.40 -11.96
N ALA A 16 21.81 5.40 -12.02
CA ALA A 16 22.01 6.61 -11.23
C ALA A 16 22.22 6.15 -9.78
N HIS A 17 23.31 6.56 -9.13
CA HIS A 17 23.69 6.10 -7.78
C HIS A 17 22.47 6.13 -6.83
N VAL A 18 21.86 4.96 -6.62
CA VAL A 18 20.71 4.85 -5.72
C VAL A 18 21.28 4.89 -4.31
N GLU A 19 21.31 6.07 -3.73
CA GLU A 19 21.70 6.24 -2.34
C GLU A 19 20.63 5.59 -1.46
N ARG A 20 20.98 4.41 -0.92
CA ARG A 20 20.15 3.70 0.04
C ARG A 20 20.47 4.21 1.43
N LEU A 21 19.43 4.66 2.13
CA LEU A 21 19.58 5.15 3.49
C LEU A 21 19.66 3.97 4.49
N PRO A 22 20.36 4.13 5.62
CA PRO A 22 20.32 3.15 6.69
C PRO A 22 18.88 3.03 7.22
N PHE A 23 18.26 1.88 6.98
CA PHE A 23 16.86 1.63 7.27
C PHE A 23 16.72 0.62 8.42
N ASN A 24 15.97 0.99 9.47
CA ASN A 24 15.62 0.08 10.55
C ASN A 24 14.15 -0.38 10.42
N PRO A 25 13.90 -1.62 9.92
CA PRO A 25 12.54 -2.13 9.76
C PRO A 25 11.79 -2.35 11.07
N MET A 26 12.50 -2.54 12.20
CA MET A 26 11.86 -2.89 13.47
C MET A 26 10.91 -1.81 13.95
N PHE A 27 11.27 -0.54 13.75
CA PHE A 27 10.41 0.57 14.12
C PHE A 27 9.07 0.50 13.38
N ASN A 28 9.09 0.27 12.07
CA ASN A 28 7.88 0.14 11.26
C ASN A 28 7.05 -1.08 11.62
N TYR A 29 7.67 -2.21 11.98
CA TYR A 29 6.92 -3.38 12.44
C TYR A 29 6.22 -3.14 13.77
N VAL A 30 6.82 -2.38 14.68
CA VAL A 30 6.15 -1.96 15.93
C VAL A 30 4.95 -1.07 15.62
N TYR A 31 5.08 -0.08 14.72
CA TYR A 31 3.92 0.72 14.30
C TYR A 31 2.84 -0.11 13.62
N LEU A 32 3.22 -1.08 12.80
CA LEU A 32 2.27 -1.98 12.15
C LEU A 32 1.50 -2.79 13.19
N ALA A 33 2.19 -3.37 14.17
CA ALA A 33 1.55 -4.11 15.26
C ALA A 33 0.57 -3.22 16.05
N ILE A 34 0.98 -2.01 16.42
CA ILE A 34 0.11 -1.04 17.10
C ILE A 34 -1.08 -0.67 16.22
N ALA A 35 -0.86 -0.39 14.93
CA ALA A 35 -1.93 -0.05 14.00
C ALA A 35 -2.95 -1.19 13.85
N ILE A 36 -2.49 -2.45 13.79
CA ILE A 36 -3.35 -3.63 13.77
C ILE A 36 -4.19 -3.70 15.05
N VAL A 37 -3.57 -3.52 16.23
CA VAL A 37 -4.28 -3.52 17.52
C VAL A 37 -5.33 -2.42 17.59
N ILE A 38 -5.01 -1.20 17.16
CA ILE A 38 -5.96 -0.08 17.12
C ILE A 38 -7.10 -0.39 16.15
N THR A 39 -6.79 -0.95 14.98
CA THR A 39 -7.79 -1.28 13.94
C THR A 39 -8.81 -2.27 14.45
N TYR A 40 -8.36 -3.41 14.99
CA TYR A 40 -9.28 -4.42 15.53
C TYR A 40 -9.88 -4.01 16.88
N GLY A 41 -9.19 -3.18 17.66
CA GLY A 41 -9.76 -2.54 18.84
C GLY A 41 -10.96 -1.67 18.48
N SER A 42 -10.87 -0.89 17.40
CA SER A 42 -11.97 -0.05 16.91
C SER A 42 -13.17 -0.89 16.44
N TYR A 43 -12.90 -2.01 15.75
CA TYR A 43 -13.92 -2.99 15.38
C TYR A 43 -14.63 -3.59 16.60
N SER A 44 -13.89 -3.96 17.65
CA SER A 44 -14.49 -4.51 18.87
C SER A 44 -15.39 -3.51 19.61
N LEU A 45 -15.13 -2.21 19.48
CA LEU A 45 -15.88 -1.15 20.17
C LEU A 45 -17.13 -0.70 19.43
N ALA A 46 -17.06 -0.59 18.10
CA ALA A 46 -18.11 0.03 17.28
C ALA A 46 -18.40 -0.71 15.97
N GLY A 47 -17.92 -1.95 15.84
CA GLY A 47 -18.24 -2.85 14.74
C GLY A 47 -17.64 -2.45 13.39
N LEU A 48 -18.33 -2.83 12.31
CA LEU A 48 -17.86 -2.65 10.93
C LEU A 48 -17.73 -1.18 10.53
N GLU A 49 -18.55 -0.28 11.08
CA GLU A 49 -18.49 1.14 10.76
C GLU A 49 -17.16 1.76 11.21
N ALA A 50 -16.75 1.50 12.45
CA ALA A 50 -15.48 1.98 12.96
C ALA A 50 -14.28 1.37 12.22
N LEU A 51 -14.37 0.08 11.87
CA LEU A 51 -13.35 -0.58 11.03
C LEU A 51 -13.23 0.09 9.66
N LEU A 52 -14.35 0.46 9.04
CA LEU A 52 -14.37 1.14 7.74
C LEU A 52 -13.78 2.55 7.82
N ILE A 53 -14.08 3.30 8.89
CA ILE A 53 -13.50 4.62 9.15
C ILE A 53 -11.99 4.51 9.32
N ALA A 54 -11.52 3.56 10.14
CA ALA A 54 -10.10 3.30 10.33
C ALA A 54 -9.40 2.92 9.02
N ALA A 55 -9.99 2.01 8.24
CA ALA A 55 -9.47 1.62 6.93
C ALA A 55 -9.42 2.79 5.94
N THR A 56 -10.43 3.66 5.95
CA THR A 56 -10.45 4.88 5.13
C THR A 56 -9.30 5.81 5.50
N PHE A 57 -9.06 6.01 6.79
CA PHE A 57 -7.91 6.78 7.28
C PHE A 57 -6.58 6.20 6.79
N PHE A 58 -6.39 4.87 6.88
CA PHE A 58 -5.17 4.23 6.36
C PHE A 58 -5.06 4.31 4.84
N MET A 59 -6.17 4.26 4.11
CA MET A 59 -6.19 4.42 2.67
C MET A 59 -5.72 5.81 2.24
N VAL A 60 -6.17 6.86 2.93
CA VAL A 60 -5.69 8.24 2.72
C VAL A 60 -4.18 8.34 2.99
N LEU A 61 -3.69 7.72 4.07
CA LEU A 61 -2.26 7.67 4.35
C LEU A 61 -1.49 6.92 3.27
N LEU A 62 -2.02 5.80 2.77
CA LEU A 62 -1.39 5.02 1.70
C LEU A 62 -1.25 5.84 0.42
N LEU A 63 -2.31 6.55 0.02
CA LEU A 63 -2.28 7.42 -1.15
C LEU A 63 -1.27 8.56 -0.98
N ARG A 64 -1.20 9.16 0.22
CA ARG A 64 -0.20 10.20 0.52
C ARG A 64 1.23 9.67 0.44
N GLU A 65 1.52 8.52 1.05
CA GLU A 65 2.86 7.91 1.02
C GLU A 65 3.24 7.49 -0.40
N THR A 66 2.29 6.95 -1.16
CA THR A 66 2.48 6.60 -2.58
C THR A 66 2.79 7.85 -3.40
N ALA A 67 2.01 8.92 -3.25
CA ALA A 67 2.25 10.18 -3.94
C ALA A 67 3.61 10.79 -3.58
N GLN A 68 4.03 10.70 -2.32
CA GLN A 68 5.36 11.12 -1.90
C GLN A 68 6.45 10.34 -2.65
N VAL A 69 6.40 9.01 -2.64
CA VAL A 69 7.41 8.19 -3.37
C VAL A 69 7.44 8.53 -4.85
N LEU A 70 6.28 8.64 -5.50
CA LEU A 70 6.20 8.93 -6.93
C LEU A 70 6.74 10.33 -7.30
N ASN A 71 6.67 11.28 -6.36
CA ASN A 71 7.12 12.65 -6.57
C ASN A 71 8.58 12.86 -6.17
N THR A 72 9.13 12.11 -5.22
CA THR A 72 10.49 12.36 -4.68
C THR A 72 11.53 11.33 -5.13
N ILE A 73 11.12 10.13 -5.54
CA ILE A 73 12.02 9.04 -5.90
C ILE A 73 11.85 8.72 -7.39
N GLU A 74 12.91 8.88 -8.18
CA GLU A 74 12.89 8.60 -9.63
C GLU A 74 13.17 7.14 -9.96
N TYR A 75 13.72 6.38 -9.01
CA TYR A 75 14.10 4.98 -9.21
C TYR A 75 12.92 4.09 -9.63
N GLY A 76 13.05 3.43 -10.78
CA GLY A 76 11.95 2.72 -11.43
C GLY A 76 11.33 1.61 -10.57
N PHE A 77 12.16 0.85 -9.85
CA PHE A 77 11.68 -0.22 -8.97
C PHE A 77 10.87 0.33 -7.79
N ALA A 78 11.34 1.40 -7.14
CA ALA A 78 10.63 2.02 -6.01
C ALA A 78 9.23 2.50 -6.42
N ARG A 79 9.13 3.15 -7.59
CA ARG A 79 7.85 3.63 -8.13
C ARG A 79 6.91 2.48 -8.48
N LYS A 80 7.40 1.44 -9.18
CA LYS A 80 6.61 0.25 -9.52
C LYS A 80 6.08 -0.47 -8.27
N ALA A 81 6.93 -0.64 -7.26
CA ALA A 81 6.54 -1.25 -6.00
C ALA A 81 5.49 -0.40 -5.24
N SER A 82 5.62 0.93 -5.27
CA SER A 82 4.60 1.82 -4.69
C SER A 82 3.26 1.75 -5.43
N TYR A 83 3.26 1.66 -6.76
CA TYR A 83 2.01 1.42 -7.52
C TYR A 83 1.37 0.08 -7.17
N TYR A 84 2.17 -0.98 -7.07
CA TYR A 84 1.68 -2.30 -6.68
C TYR A 84 1.01 -2.27 -5.29
N ASN A 85 1.68 -1.67 -4.29
CA ASN A 85 1.12 -1.51 -2.95
C ASN A 85 -0.18 -0.70 -2.97
N ALA A 86 -0.22 0.42 -3.68
CA ALA A 86 -1.43 1.22 -3.82
C ALA A 86 -2.58 0.43 -4.47
N GLY A 87 -2.29 -0.37 -5.50
CA GLY A 87 -3.27 -1.22 -6.17
C GLY A 87 -3.82 -2.33 -5.27
N VAL A 88 -2.96 -3.02 -4.53
CA VAL A 88 -3.38 -4.04 -3.55
C VAL A 88 -4.23 -3.41 -2.45
N GLY A 89 -3.77 -2.31 -1.86
CA GLY A 89 -4.52 -1.58 -0.83
C GLY A 89 -5.89 -1.11 -1.31
N LEU A 90 -5.96 -0.52 -2.51
CA LEU A 90 -7.22 -0.07 -3.12
C LEU A 90 -8.17 -1.25 -3.37
N SER A 91 -7.66 -2.36 -3.90
CA SER A 91 -8.48 -3.55 -4.17
C SER A 91 -9.08 -4.11 -2.89
N CYS A 92 -8.28 -4.26 -1.84
CA CYS A 92 -8.77 -4.69 -0.53
C CYS A 92 -9.74 -3.69 0.10
N PHE A 93 -9.53 -2.39 -0.09
CA PHE A 93 -10.45 -1.36 0.39
C PHE A 93 -11.81 -1.45 -0.30
N VAL A 94 -11.85 -1.66 -1.62
CA VAL A 94 -13.11 -1.86 -2.36
C VAL A 94 -13.85 -3.09 -1.86
N VAL A 95 -13.14 -4.22 -1.67
CA VAL A 95 -13.75 -5.45 -1.11
C VAL A 95 -14.32 -5.18 0.28
N LEU A 96 -13.57 -4.49 1.15
CA LEU A 96 -14.03 -4.13 2.49
C LEU A 96 -15.29 -3.26 2.44
N VAL A 97 -15.32 -2.21 1.62
CA VAL A 97 -16.48 -1.30 1.50
C VAL A 97 -17.72 -2.07 1.03
N LEU A 98 -17.60 -2.84 -0.04
CA LEU A 98 -18.72 -3.58 -0.63
C LEU A 98 -19.25 -4.64 0.35
N ASN A 99 -18.36 -5.40 0.99
CA ASN A 99 -18.77 -6.41 1.96
C ASN A 99 -19.35 -5.77 3.22
N SER A 100 -18.74 -4.73 3.79
CA SER A 100 -19.28 -4.05 4.96
C SER A 100 -20.68 -3.49 4.68
N TYR A 101 -20.88 -2.84 3.54
CA TYR A 101 -22.19 -2.34 3.13
C TYR A 101 -23.22 -3.48 3.01
N TRP A 102 -22.88 -4.57 2.33
CA TRP A 102 -23.79 -5.70 2.14
C TRP A 102 -24.10 -6.44 3.45
N ILE A 103 -23.11 -6.57 4.35
CA ILE A 103 -23.29 -7.18 5.67
C ILE A 103 -24.24 -6.34 6.52
N ILE A 104 -24.09 -5.01 6.50
CA ILE A 104 -24.97 -4.10 7.25
C ILE A 104 -26.43 -4.20 6.74
N GLN A 105 -26.64 -4.32 5.43
CA GLN A 105 -27.98 -4.33 4.85
C GLN A 105 -28.66 -5.71 4.86
N PHE A 106 -27.89 -6.78 4.62
CA PHE A 106 -28.42 -8.11 4.34
C PHE A 106 -27.86 -9.20 5.26
N GLY A 107 -26.92 -8.88 6.14
CA GLY A 107 -26.30 -9.84 7.06
C GLY A 107 -25.30 -10.80 6.42
N LEU A 108 -24.91 -10.58 5.16
CA LEU A 108 -24.09 -11.48 4.36
C LEU A 108 -23.00 -10.69 3.62
N PRO A 109 -21.83 -11.27 3.32
CA PRO A 109 -20.85 -10.65 2.41
C PRO A 109 -21.28 -10.76 0.93
N LEU A 110 -20.88 -9.80 0.10
CA LEU A 110 -21.18 -9.76 -1.33
C LEU A 110 -20.07 -10.39 -2.17
N VAL A 111 -18.84 -9.96 -1.93
CA VAL A 111 -17.65 -10.35 -2.65
C VAL A 111 -17.05 -11.58 -2.00
N LEU A 112 -17.00 -12.68 -2.76
CA LEU A 112 -16.44 -13.97 -2.37
C LEU A 112 -16.97 -14.45 -1.00
N PRO A 113 -18.29 -14.65 -0.87
CA PRO A 113 -18.93 -14.97 0.40
C PRO A 113 -18.46 -16.28 1.03
N GLN A 114 -17.86 -17.18 0.25
CA GLN A 114 -17.27 -18.43 0.74
C GLN A 114 -16.05 -18.24 1.65
N PHE A 115 -15.51 -17.02 1.78
CA PHE A 115 -14.41 -16.69 2.68
C PHE A 115 -14.88 -15.77 3.82
N ASP A 116 -15.38 -16.36 4.91
CA ASP A 116 -15.95 -15.65 6.06
C ASP A 116 -15.02 -14.57 6.66
N GLY A 117 -13.70 -14.80 6.61
CA GLY A 117 -12.70 -13.87 7.13
C GLY A 117 -12.24 -12.78 6.17
N LEU A 118 -12.71 -12.75 4.92
CA LEU A 118 -12.18 -11.86 3.88
C LEU A 118 -12.34 -10.38 4.25
N THR A 119 -13.52 -9.99 4.72
CA THR A 119 -13.80 -8.60 5.13
C THR A 119 -12.89 -8.18 6.28
N LEU A 120 -12.65 -9.07 7.25
CA LEU A 120 -11.84 -8.75 8.44
C LEU A 120 -10.34 -8.75 8.15
N ILE A 121 -9.86 -9.44 7.12
CA ILE A 121 -8.43 -9.43 6.75
C ILE A 121 -8.04 -8.27 5.82
N CYS A 122 -8.99 -7.70 5.06
CA CYS A 122 -8.73 -6.56 4.16
C CYS A 122 -8.00 -5.37 4.83
N PRO A 123 -8.37 -4.93 6.05
CA PRO A 123 -7.64 -3.87 6.76
C PRO A 123 -6.15 -4.17 6.97
N VAL A 124 -5.79 -5.44 7.21
CA VAL A 124 -4.39 -5.85 7.36
C VAL A 124 -3.66 -5.69 6.03
N PHE A 125 -4.25 -6.08 4.91
CA PHE A 125 -3.63 -5.88 3.58
C PHE A 125 -3.47 -4.40 3.22
N ILE A 126 -4.42 -3.55 3.61
CA ILE A 126 -4.30 -2.08 3.45
C ILE A 126 -3.13 -1.55 4.27
N LEU A 127 -3.00 -1.97 5.53
CA LEU A 127 -1.87 -1.61 6.38
C LEU A 127 -0.55 -2.12 5.80
N MET A 128 -0.45 -3.39 5.42
CA MET A 128 0.76 -3.95 4.79
C MET A 128 1.18 -3.16 3.55
N SER A 129 0.21 -2.73 2.74
CA SER A 129 0.45 -1.88 1.58
C SER A 129 1.00 -0.51 1.97
N LEU A 130 0.41 0.14 2.99
CA LEU A 130 0.88 1.41 3.55
C LEU A 130 2.32 1.29 4.05
N PHE A 131 2.61 0.24 4.83
CA PHE A 131 3.95 0.01 5.36
C PHE A 131 4.95 -0.35 4.26
N GLY A 132 4.54 -1.06 3.21
CA GLY A 132 5.33 -1.28 2.01
C GLY A 132 5.78 0.05 1.37
N CYS A 133 4.85 0.99 1.16
CA CYS A 133 5.18 2.32 0.64
C CYS A 133 6.09 3.12 1.58
N ARG A 134 5.84 3.09 2.89
CA ARG A 134 6.68 3.75 3.88
C ARG A 134 8.12 3.20 3.90
N ASN A 135 8.26 1.88 3.84
CA ASN A 135 9.56 1.22 3.79
C ASN A 135 10.34 1.66 2.56
N ILE A 136 9.70 1.72 1.39
CA ILE A 136 10.32 2.24 0.16
C ILE A 136 10.80 3.68 0.39
N ARG A 137 9.96 4.57 0.91
CA ARG A 137 10.34 5.97 1.18
C ARG A 137 11.54 6.09 2.13
N MET A 138 11.66 5.21 3.11
CA MET A 138 12.78 5.24 4.06
C MET A 138 14.05 4.58 3.53
N MET A 139 13.95 3.64 2.58
CA MET A 139 15.10 2.97 1.99
C MET A 139 15.81 3.80 0.94
N TYR A 140 15.08 4.64 0.20
CA TYR A 140 15.62 5.39 -0.94
C TYR A 140 15.71 6.87 -0.62
N ALA A 141 16.90 7.45 -0.82
CA ALA A 141 17.06 8.90 -0.72
C ALA A 141 16.21 9.62 -1.79
N PRO A 142 15.71 10.83 -1.50
CA PRO A 142 15.07 11.67 -2.51
C PRO A 142 16.06 11.94 -3.66
N SER A 143 15.76 11.44 -4.86
CA SER A 143 16.62 11.65 -6.03
C SER A 143 16.16 12.84 -6.87
N LYS A 144 14.89 13.22 -6.75
CA LYS A 144 14.37 14.42 -7.40
C LYS A 144 14.77 15.61 -6.53
N ALA A 145 15.76 16.39 -6.99
CA ALA A 145 16.03 17.70 -6.42
C ALA A 145 14.70 18.44 -6.28
N ALA A 146 14.43 19.00 -5.09
CA ALA A 146 13.33 19.92 -4.91
C ALA A 146 13.48 20.99 -5.99
N ARG A 147 12.65 20.89 -7.05
CA ARG A 147 12.55 21.93 -8.06
C ARG A 147 11.74 23.03 -7.40
N ASP A 148 12.44 23.86 -6.63
CA ASP A 148 12.03 25.22 -6.34
C ASP A 148 12.25 26.08 -7.59
#